data_AF-A0A4V1S7R2-F1
#
_entry.id   AF-A0A4V1S7R2-F1
#
_cell.length_a   1.000
_cell.length_b   1.000
_cell.length_c   1.000
_cell.angle_alpha   90.00
_cell.angle_beta   90.00
_cell.angle_gamma   90.00
#
_symmetry.space_group_name_H-M   'P 1'
#
loop_
_entity.id
_entity.type
_entity.pdbx_description
1 polymer ?
#
loop_
_entity_poly.entity_id
_entity_poly.type
_entity_poly.pdbx_seq_one_letter_code
_entity_poly.pdbx_strand_id
1 'polypeptide(L)'
;AGDNQGDWLPSSRINHLKPGNYYGHRESPDDTRPYTRPALWLPHGEISNSPAQPTLIPTGIYAGQMLFAELTHGGVNRVFMEKIRGEYQGAVFQFTQGLESGMNRMVWGPDGSLYVGGLGAGGNWNWKNTTSGLQRLRPNGKVTFEMKSMHARADGFIVEFTQPVPYSVAADPVNYVLSQFRYIPTSTYGGPKSDVETLTPTRVDVSQNRRKVFVKIPNLKEDRVIALRLKDFMNDAPVAPWATEAWYTLNLLPTTMGADFVPMDPPAEPISPVPPPGAAVYEAESATRVGPVVASGNPGFTGSGFADYGTAIGETITWNITAEQAGPHWISFRYANGTTTNRPLSLTVNGTVVNPSIPFGTSGTVWT
;
A
#
# COMPACT_ATOMS: atom_id res chain seq x y z
N ALA A 1 7.71 -12.18 22.05
CA ALA A 1 8.66 -11.27 22.72
C ALA A 1 9.39 -10.45 21.67
N GLY A 2 9.57 -9.15 21.89
CA GLY A 2 10.43 -8.31 21.03
C GLY A 2 11.90 -8.52 21.37
N ASP A 3 12.78 -8.40 20.38
CA ASP A 3 14.22 -8.60 20.48
C ASP A 3 14.95 -7.64 19.53
N ASN A 4 16.04 -7.04 19.99
CA ASN A 4 16.75 -5.97 19.27
C ASN A 4 17.88 -6.55 18.42
N GLN A 5 18.19 -5.91 17.28
CA GLN A 5 19.41 -6.23 16.53
C GLN A 5 20.68 -5.98 17.37
N GLY A 6 21.79 -6.58 16.96
CA GLY A 6 23.04 -6.60 17.71
C GLY A 6 23.50 -8.04 17.93
N ASP A 7 24.76 -8.23 18.34
CA ASP A 7 25.30 -9.55 18.68
C ASP A 7 25.01 -10.64 17.63
N TRP A 8 25.24 -10.27 16.36
CA TRP A 8 25.01 -11.08 15.15
C TRP A 8 23.55 -11.23 14.71
N LEU A 9 22.62 -10.61 15.41
CA LEU A 9 21.27 -10.43 14.91
C LEU A 9 21.23 -9.23 13.95
N PRO A 10 20.89 -9.43 12.65
CA PRO A 10 20.99 -8.38 11.64
C PRO A 10 19.84 -7.37 11.69
N SER A 11 18.71 -7.71 12.30
CA SER A 11 17.52 -6.86 12.38
C SER A 11 16.72 -7.19 13.63
N SER A 12 16.03 -6.19 14.16
CA SER A 12 15.08 -6.38 15.26
C SER A 12 13.98 -7.36 14.86
N ARG A 13 13.34 -8.01 15.84
CA ARG A 13 12.34 -9.06 15.56
C ARG A 13 11.33 -9.26 16.68
N ILE A 14 10.23 -9.95 16.35
CA ILE A 14 9.29 -10.52 17.32
C ILE A 14 9.34 -12.04 17.21
N ASN A 15 9.66 -12.68 18.34
CA ASN A 15 9.73 -14.13 18.47
C ASN A 15 8.46 -14.71 19.10
N HIS A 16 7.95 -15.80 18.56
CA HIS A 16 7.00 -16.69 19.24
C HIS A 16 7.81 -17.69 20.07
N LEU A 17 7.89 -17.42 21.38
CA LEU A 17 8.72 -18.21 22.29
C LEU A 17 8.07 -19.56 22.59
N LYS A 18 8.84 -20.64 22.40
CA LYS A 18 8.48 -22.03 22.70
C LYS A 18 9.57 -22.61 23.61
N PRO A 19 9.21 -23.25 24.74
CA PRO A 19 10.19 -23.88 25.62
C PRO A 19 11.10 -24.84 24.85
N GLY A 20 12.40 -24.81 25.13
CA GLY A 20 13.40 -25.69 24.51
C GLY A 20 13.98 -25.19 23.19
N ASN A 21 13.38 -24.18 22.53
CA ASN A 21 13.88 -23.65 21.26
C ASN A 21 15.08 -22.71 21.40
N TYR A 22 15.92 -22.66 20.37
CA TYR A 22 17.03 -21.70 20.24
C TYR A 22 16.68 -20.58 19.28
N TYR A 23 17.00 -19.34 19.64
CA TYR A 23 16.65 -18.14 18.88
C TYR A 23 17.89 -17.37 18.40
N GLY A 24 19.09 -17.94 18.41
CA GLY A 24 20.24 -17.35 17.70
C GLY A 24 21.04 -16.29 18.47
N HIS A 25 21.16 -16.39 19.80
CA HIS A 25 22.00 -15.46 20.58
C HIS A 25 23.46 -15.91 20.61
N ARG A 26 24.39 -15.05 20.18
CA ARG A 26 25.79 -15.40 19.95
C ARG A 26 26.58 -15.78 21.20
N GLU A 27 26.21 -15.31 22.40
CA GLU A 27 26.84 -15.74 23.67
C GLU A 27 26.55 -17.21 24.01
N SER A 28 25.81 -17.92 23.16
CA SER A 28 25.66 -19.37 23.20
C SER A 28 26.16 -20.00 21.89
N PRO A 29 27.45 -19.80 21.53
CA PRO A 29 27.98 -20.23 20.23
C PRO A 29 27.99 -21.76 20.07
N ASP A 30 28.00 -22.48 21.19
CA ASP A 30 27.98 -23.95 21.25
C ASP A 30 26.55 -24.53 21.27
N ASP A 31 25.51 -23.69 21.17
CA ASP A 31 24.13 -24.16 21.10
C ASP A 31 23.85 -24.81 19.74
N THR A 32 23.77 -26.14 19.75
CA THR A 32 23.55 -26.96 18.55
C THR A 32 22.07 -27.09 18.19
N ARG A 33 21.15 -26.54 18.98
CA ARG A 33 19.72 -26.62 18.70
C ARG A 33 19.40 -25.89 17.39
N PRO A 34 18.46 -26.40 16.58
CA PRO A 34 18.04 -25.71 15.36
C PRO A 34 17.58 -24.29 15.65
N TYR A 35 18.08 -23.33 14.86
CA TYR A 35 17.64 -21.94 14.92
C TYR A 35 16.14 -21.83 14.64
N THR A 36 15.42 -21.21 15.56
CA THR A 36 14.01 -20.88 15.41
C THR A 36 13.89 -19.50 14.78
N ARG A 37 13.29 -19.44 13.59
CA ARG A 37 13.03 -18.19 12.88
C ARG A 37 12.08 -17.29 13.70
N PRO A 38 12.25 -15.96 13.63
CA PRO A 38 11.28 -15.06 14.25
C PRO A 38 9.92 -15.18 13.57
N ALA A 39 8.89 -14.85 14.32
CA ALA A 39 7.55 -14.71 13.76
C ALA A 39 7.46 -13.43 12.90
N LEU A 40 8.24 -12.40 13.23
CA LEU A 40 8.27 -11.14 12.49
C LEU A 40 9.66 -10.52 12.52
N TRP A 41 10.20 -10.18 11.37
CA TRP A 41 11.34 -9.27 11.24
C TRP A 41 10.86 -7.82 11.26
N LEU A 42 11.67 -6.94 11.85
CA LEU A 42 11.45 -5.51 11.94
C LEU A 42 12.64 -4.81 11.25
N PRO A 43 12.53 -4.52 9.94
CA PRO A 43 13.65 -4.04 9.14
C PRO A 43 14.35 -2.81 9.73
N HIS A 44 15.66 -2.97 9.93
CA HIS A 44 16.54 -1.97 10.53
C HIS A 44 16.73 -0.78 9.59
N GLY A 45 16.63 0.43 10.13
CA GLY A 45 16.71 1.70 9.39
C GLY A 45 15.46 2.06 8.60
N GLU A 46 14.43 1.20 8.62
CA GLU A 46 13.18 1.41 7.86
C GLU A 46 11.97 1.58 8.79
N ILE A 47 11.74 0.61 9.67
CA ILE A 47 10.59 0.64 10.59
C ILE A 47 10.97 0.52 12.05
N SER A 48 12.10 -0.13 12.38
CA SER A 48 12.49 -0.28 13.77
C SER A 48 13.98 -0.51 13.94
N ASN A 49 14.55 0.23 14.88
CA ASN A 49 15.91 -0.01 15.38
C ASN A 49 15.89 -0.38 16.86
N SER A 50 14.86 -0.03 17.61
CA SER A 50 14.78 -0.38 19.03
C SER A 50 13.32 -0.55 19.43
N PRO A 51 12.72 -1.71 19.06
CA PRO A 51 11.36 -2.02 19.42
C PRO A 51 11.28 -2.37 20.91
N ALA A 52 10.23 -1.91 21.56
CA ALA A 52 9.94 -2.30 22.91
C ALA A 52 8.91 -3.43 22.97
N GLN A 53 8.47 -3.77 24.19
CA GLN A 53 7.55 -4.87 24.42
C GLN A 53 6.23 -4.70 23.62
N PRO A 54 5.86 -5.67 22.76
CA PRO A 54 4.56 -5.64 22.09
C PRO A 54 3.41 -5.76 23.08
N THR A 55 2.32 -5.02 22.83
CA THR A 55 1.09 -5.00 23.63
C THR A 55 -0.11 -5.27 22.72
N LEU A 56 -1.00 -6.17 23.12
CA LEU A 56 -2.22 -6.46 22.35
C LEU A 56 -3.18 -5.28 22.35
N ILE A 57 -3.90 -5.11 21.24
CA ILE A 57 -5.02 -4.17 21.11
C ILE A 57 -6.30 -4.90 21.54
N PRO A 58 -7.00 -4.44 22.60
CA PRO A 58 -8.11 -5.20 23.18
C PRO A 58 -9.42 -5.03 22.40
N THR A 59 -9.63 -3.89 21.73
CA THR A 59 -10.94 -3.51 21.16
C THR A 59 -10.80 -2.74 19.84
N GLY A 60 -11.92 -2.61 19.12
CA GLY A 60 -11.99 -1.81 17.89
C GLY A 60 -11.55 -2.58 16.64
N ILE A 61 -11.35 -1.85 15.54
CA ILE A 61 -11.08 -2.44 14.22
C ILE A 61 -9.75 -3.23 14.14
N TYR A 62 -8.85 -3.00 15.09
CA TYR A 62 -7.56 -3.69 15.21
C TYR A 62 -7.50 -4.67 16.39
N ALA A 63 -8.64 -5.01 17.01
CA ALA A 63 -8.66 -5.96 18.12
C ALA A 63 -7.93 -7.26 17.75
N GLY A 64 -7.06 -7.74 18.65
CA GLY A 64 -6.22 -8.91 18.45
C GLY A 64 -4.90 -8.68 17.70
N GLN A 65 -4.71 -7.51 17.09
CA GLN A 65 -3.39 -7.07 16.62
C GLN A 65 -2.54 -6.56 17.78
N MET A 66 -1.26 -6.29 17.54
CA MET A 66 -0.34 -5.76 18.53
C MET A 66 0.16 -4.37 18.15
N LEU A 67 0.57 -3.61 19.16
CA LEU A 67 1.37 -2.40 19.03
C LEU A 67 2.74 -2.67 19.65
N PHE A 68 3.80 -2.03 19.16
CA PHE A 68 5.04 -1.89 19.92
C PHE A 68 5.52 -0.44 19.88
N ALA A 69 6.06 0.03 20.99
CA ALA A 69 6.72 1.31 21.07
C ALA A 69 8.08 1.24 20.39
N GLU A 70 8.49 2.33 19.75
CA GLU A 70 9.74 2.40 19.02
C GLU A 70 10.54 3.62 19.51
N LEU A 71 11.78 3.35 19.97
CA LEU A 71 12.63 4.37 20.57
C LEU A 71 13.29 5.28 19.53
N THR A 72 13.88 4.72 18.46
CA THR A 72 14.73 5.46 17.52
C THR A 72 13.98 6.40 16.58
N HIS A 73 12.71 6.11 16.30
CA HIS A 73 11.79 6.81 15.41
C HIS A 73 10.68 7.55 16.18
N GLY A 74 10.63 7.39 17.52
CA GLY A 74 9.78 8.19 18.41
C GLY A 74 8.29 8.01 18.18
N GLY A 75 7.81 6.77 18.31
CA GLY A 75 6.44 6.44 17.98
C GLY A 75 5.98 5.05 18.42
N VAL A 76 4.91 4.61 17.79
CA VAL A 76 4.29 3.30 17.94
C VAL A 76 4.07 2.73 16.54
N ASN A 77 4.33 1.45 16.39
CA ASN A 77 4.07 0.69 15.17
C ASN A 77 3.03 -0.41 15.44
N ARG A 78 2.35 -0.86 14.38
CA ARG A 78 1.29 -1.86 14.46
C ARG A 78 1.72 -3.17 13.82
N VAL A 79 1.33 -4.28 14.43
CA VAL A 79 1.67 -5.63 14.00
C VAL A 79 0.41 -6.44 13.80
N PHE A 80 0.26 -6.98 12.60
CA PHE A 80 -0.71 -8.00 12.25
C PHE A 80 -0.01 -9.37 12.23
N MET A 81 -0.63 -10.38 12.84
CA MET A 81 -0.12 -11.76 12.84
C MET A 81 -1.20 -12.73 12.37
N GLU A 82 -0.79 -13.78 11.68
CA GLU A 82 -1.61 -14.93 11.35
C GLU A 82 -0.85 -16.24 11.60
N LYS A 83 -1.55 -17.37 11.55
CA LYS A 83 -0.95 -18.69 11.64
C LYS A 83 -0.96 -19.38 10.30
N ILE A 84 0.20 -19.70 9.76
CA ILE A 84 0.36 -20.52 8.56
C ILE A 84 1.00 -21.84 8.97
N ARG A 85 0.30 -22.95 8.69
CA ARG A 85 0.75 -24.31 9.04
C ARG A 85 1.15 -24.45 10.52
N GLY A 86 0.44 -23.75 11.41
CA GLY A 86 0.68 -23.77 12.86
C GLY A 86 1.72 -22.77 13.37
N GLU A 87 2.48 -22.12 12.48
CA GLU A 87 3.48 -21.12 12.85
C GLU A 87 2.98 -19.69 12.70
N TYR A 88 3.36 -18.84 13.64
CA TYR A 88 3.04 -17.41 13.56
C TYR A 88 3.97 -16.71 12.57
N GLN A 89 3.36 -15.91 11.71
CA GLN A 89 4.05 -14.96 10.85
C GLN A 89 3.12 -13.78 10.55
N GLY A 90 3.59 -12.71 9.92
CA GLY A 90 2.72 -11.55 9.71
C GLY A 90 3.41 -10.30 9.19
N ALA A 91 2.74 -9.15 9.34
CA ALA A 91 3.19 -7.86 8.84
C ALA A 91 3.33 -6.82 9.94
N VAL A 92 4.30 -5.93 9.75
CA VAL A 92 4.45 -4.69 10.51
C VAL A 92 4.11 -3.49 9.63
N PHE A 93 3.41 -2.51 10.22
CA PHE A 93 3.00 -1.25 9.61
C PHE A 93 3.49 -0.08 10.47
N GLN A 94 3.89 1.01 9.83
CA GLN A 94 4.03 2.28 10.53
C GLN A 94 2.66 2.71 11.08
N PHE A 95 2.67 3.33 12.25
CA PHE A 95 1.45 3.80 12.90
C PHE A 95 1.64 5.21 13.47
N THR A 96 1.20 5.50 14.69
CA THR A 96 1.35 6.83 15.29
C THR A 96 2.84 7.17 15.51
N GLN A 97 3.33 8.24 14.89
CA GLN A 97 4.69 8.77 15.05
C GLN A 97 4.69 10.16 15.67
N GLY A 98 5.87 10.69 16.00
CA GLY A 98 6.02 12.07 16.47
C GLY A 98 5.71 12.27 17.96
N LEU A 99 5.82 11.19 18.75
CA LEU A 99 5.69 11.26 20.21
C LEU A 99 6.92 11.96 20.82
N GLU A 100 6.81 12.49 22.04
CA GLU A 100 7.77 13.43 22.65
C GLU A 100 8.84 12.72 23.52
N SER A 101 9.38 11.59 23.06
CA SER A 101 10.55 10.86 23.60
C SER A 101 10.80 9.58 22.78
N GLY A 102 11.92 8.91 23.02
CA GLY A 102 12.13 7.54 22.55
C GLY A 102 11.24 6.60 23.36
N MET A 103 10.22 6.04 22.72
CA MET A 103 9.16 5.31 23.42
C MET A 103 9.63 3.92 23.89
N ASN A 104 9.24 3.52 25.10
CA ASN A 104 9.66 2.23 25.68
C ASN A 104 8.49 1.39 26.22
N ARG A 105 7.61 1.92 27.06
CA ARG A 105 6.57 1.09 27.69
C ARG A 105 5.18 1.56 27.30
N MET A 106 4.30 0.61 27.02
CA MET A 106 2.89 0.87 26.74
C MET A 106 2.00 0.14 27.72
N VAL A 107 0.89 0.79 28.10
CA VAL A 107 -0.16 0.18 28.92
C VAL A 107 -1.52 0.80 28.58
N TRP A 108 -2.55 -0.04 28.48
CA TRP A 108 -3.93 0.42 28.37
C TRP A 108 -4.42 0.88 29.73
N GLY A 109 -4.92 2.12 29.79
CA GLY A 109 -5.56 2.68 30.98
C GLY A 109 -7.01 2.23 31.13
N PRO A 110 -7.60 2.37 32.33
CA PRO A 110 -9.00 2.05 32.57
C PRO A 110 -9.97 2.98 31.82
N ASP A 111 -9.50 4.13 31.34
CA ASP A 111 -10.24 5.08 30.52
C ASP A 111 -10.26 4.73 29.02
N GLY A 112 -9.65 3.60 28.64
CA GLY A 112 -9.49 3.16 27.26
C GLY A 112 -8.40 3.91 26.48
N SER A 113 -7.64 4.79 27.12
CA SER A 113 -6.47 5.43 26.51
C SER A 113 -5.26 4.50 26.52
N LEU A 114 -4.37 4.65 25.54
CA LEU A 114 -3.05 4.04 25.56
C LEU A 114 -2.06 5.02 26.18
N TYR A 115 -1.40 4.61 27.26
CA TYR A 115 -0.32 5.37 27.88
C TYR A 115 1.02 4.85 27.37
N VAL A 116 1.86 5.76 26.89
CA VAL A 116 3.19 5.45 26.34
C VAL A 116 4.25 6.22 27.12
N GLY A 117 5.09 5.48 27.84
CA GLY A 117 6.23 6.00 28.59
C GLY A 117 7.48 6.04 27.72
N GLY A 118 8.10 7.21 27.65
CA GLY A 118 9.39 7.45 27.03
C GLY A 118 10.55 7.08 27.93
N LEU A 119 11.68 6.79 27.31
CA LEU A 119 12.94 6.53 27.96
C LEU A 119 13.65 7.87 28.27
N GLY A 120 14.33 7.92 29.41
CA GLY A 120 15.08 9.11 29.83
C GLY A 120 16.58 8.89 29.94
N ALA A 121 17.26 8.91 28.80
CA ALA A 121 18.72 8.83 28.73
C ALA A 121 19.28 9.77 27.64
N GLY A 122 20.59 10.02 27.69
CA GLY A 122 21.33 10.79 26.70
C GLY A 122 21.86 9.93 25.54
N GLY A 123 22.74 10.49 24.70
CA GLY A 123 23.32 9.77 23.56
C GLY A 123 22.26 9.43 22.51
N ASN A 124 22.30 8.24 21.92
CA ASN A 124 21.29 7.77 20.94
C ASN A 124 20.01 7.20 21.59
N TRP A 125 19.84 7.32 22.91
CA TRP A 125 18.71 6.79 23.66
C TRP A 125 17.65 7.88 23.91
N ASN A 126 17.43 8.69 22.89
CA ASN A 126 16.49 9.80 22.88
C ASN A 126 15.77 9.87 21.52
N TRP A 127 14.73 10.68 21.46
CA TRP A 127 14.14 11.11 20.19
C TRP A 127 14.12 12.63 20.15
N LYS A 128 14.70 13.25 19.12
CA LYS A 128 14.74 14.72 18.96
C LYS A 128 15.25 15.48 20.21
N ASN A 129 16.26 14.95 20.89
CA ASN A 129 16.83 15.46 22.14
C ASN A 129 15.85 15.54 23.32
N THR A 130 14.74 14.80 23.27
CA THR A 130 13.80 14.67 24.40
C THR A 130 14.16 13.45 25.24
N THR A 131 14.30 13.66 26.55
CA THR A 131 14.87 12.70 27.51
C THR A 131 13.92 12.33 28.64
N SER A 132 12.61 12.60 28.46
CA SER A 132 11.55 12.10 29.35
C SER A 132 10.20 12.43 28.73
N GLY A 133 9.20 11.60 28.97
CA GLY A 133 7.85 11.87 28.50
C GLY A 133 6.88 10.76 28.89
N LEU A 134 5.66 11.13 29.26
CA LEU A 134 4.52 10.23 29.37
C LEU A 134 3.43 10.77 28.48
N GLN A 135 3.01 10.01 27.49
CA GLN A 135 1.98 10.41 26.55
C GLN A 135 0.72 9.59 26.71
N ARG A 136 -0.44 10.26 26.62
CA ARG A 136 -1.76 9.63 26.63
C ARG A 136 -2.39 9.75 25.25
N LEU A 137 -2.55 8.62 24.57
CA LEU A 137 -3.22 8.50 23.28
C LEU A 137 -4.67 8.07 23.51
N ARG A 138 -5.61 9.00 23.29
CA ARG A 138 -7.05 8.72 23.42
C ARG A 138 -7.69 8.53 22.04
N PRO A 139 -8.43 7.44 21.79
CA PRO A 139 -9.21 7.29 20.56
C PRO A 139 -10.13 8.50 20.33
N ASN A 140 -10.15 9.02 19.10
CA ASN A 140 -10.96 10.20 18.75
C ASN A 140 -12.27 9.85 18.01
N GLY A 141 -12.56 8.55 17.83
CA GLY A 141 -13.75 8.05 17.13
C GLY A 141 -13.70 8.11 15.60
N LYS A 142 -12.63 8.64 15.00
CA LYS A 142 -12.46 8.69 13.54
C LYS A 142 -11.63 7.50 13.06
N VAL A 143 -12.08 6.86 11.99
CA VAL A 143 -11.32 5.79 11.32
C VAL A 143 -10.34 6.44 10.34
N THR A 144 -9.06 6.20 10.55
CA THR A 144 -7.98 6.60 9.63
C THR A 144 -7.96 5.68 8.41
N PHE A 145 -7.70 6.21 7.22
CA PHE A 145 -7.46 5.40 6.02
C PHE A 145 -6.06 4.79 6.06
N GLU A 146 -5.95 3.46 6.07
CA GLU A 146 -4.66 2.73 6.09
C GLU A 146 -4.86 1.24 5.75
N MET A 147 -3.74 0.51 5.56
CA MET A 147 -3.74 -0.96 5.46
C MET A 147 -4.07 -1.60 6.81
N LYS A 148 -5.23 -2.23 6.98
CA LYS A 148 -5.65 -2.93 8.19
C LYS A 148 -4.94 -4.27 8.40
N SER A 149 -4.79 -5.09 7.37
CA SER A 149 -4.10 -6.38 7.46
C SER A 149 -3.50 -6.79 6.12
N MET A 150 -2.57 -7.74 6.16
CA MET A 150 -1.95 -8.33 4.98
C MET A 150 -1.86 -9.84 5.22
N HIS A 151 -2.65 -10.62 4.49
CA HIS A 151 -2.74 -12.07 4.62
C HIS A 151 -2.00 -12.76 3.47
N ALA A 152 -1.13 -13.70 3.78
CA ALA A 152 -0.44 -14.47 2.75
C ALA A 152 -1.41 -15.38 1.98
N ARG A 153 -1.09 -15.61 0.71
CA ARG A 153 -1.60 -16.68 -0.15
C ARG A 153 -0.41 -17.37 -0.80
N ALA A 154 -0.61 -18.56 -1.34
CA ALA A 154 0.45 -19.29 -2.01
C ALA A 154 0.95 -18.56 -3.28
N ASP A 155 0.11 -17.71 -3.88
CA ASP A 155 0.38 -16.93 -5.09
C ASP A 155 0.20 -15.41 -4.93
N GLY A 156 0.25 -14.88 -3.70
CA GLY A 156 0.08 -13.44 -3.49
C GLY A 156 -0.26 -13.04 -2.06
N PHE A 157 -0.90 -11.89 -1.93
CA PHE A 157 -1.38 -11.38 -0.64
C PHE A 157 -2.78 -10.80 -0.77
N ILE A 158 -3.57 -10.98 0.28
CA ILE A 158 -4.78 -10.17 0.48
C ILE A 158 -4.43 -9.00 1.40
N VAL A 159 -4.57 -7.78 0.90
CA VAL A 159 -4.43 -6.55 1.70
C VAL A 159 -5.83 -6.03 2.00
N GLU A 160 -6.14 -5.85 3.28
CA GLU A 160 -7.38 -5.21 3.73
C GLU A 160 -7.09 -3.76 4.13
N PHE A 161 -7.97 -2.84 3.75
CA PHE A 161 -7.95 -1.42 4.07
C PHE A 161 -9.08 -1.09 5.03
N THR A 162 -8.89 -0.05 5.84
CA THR A 162 -9.93 0.43 6.77
C THR A 162 -11.10 1.12 6.08
N GLN A 163 -10.89 1.63 4.87
CA GLN A 163 -11.86 2.37 4.08
C GLN A 163 -11.82 1.91 2.61
N PRO A 164 -12.90 2.11 1.83
CA PRO A 164 -12.94 1.74 0.42
C PRO A 164 -11.92 2.52 -0.41
N VAL A 165 -11.37 1.87 -1.43
CA VAL A 165 -10.42 2.44 -2.39
C VAL A 165 -11.09 2.49 -3.78
N PRO A 166 -10.96 3.55 -4.58
CA PRO A 166 -11.46 3.58 -5.95
C PRO A 166 -10.93 2.37 -6.75
N TYR A 167 -11.79 1.73 -7.56
CA TYR A 167 -11.39 0.54 -8.32
C TYR A 167 -10.20 0.84 -9.25
N SER A 168 -10.22 1.98 -9.93
CA SER A 168 -9.13 2.41 -10.82
C SER A 168 -7.78 2.55 -10.12
N VAL A 169 -7.76 2.84 -8.82
CA VAL A 169 -6.55 2.88 -8.00
C VAL A 169 -6.19 1.49 -7.50
N ALA A 170 -7.17 0.79 -6.93
CA ALA A 170 -6.97 -0.50 -6.27
C ALA A 170 -6.61 -1.62 -7.25
N ALA A 171 -7.17 -1.64 -8.46
CA ALA A 171 -6.98 -2.70 -9.44
C ALA A 171 -5.68 -2.56 -10.24
N ASP A 172 -4.99 -1.42 -10.18
CA ASP A 172 -3.79 -1.17 -10.97
C ASP A 172 -2.53 -1.77 -10.30
N PRO A 173 -1.89 -2.79 -10.91
CA PRO A 173 -0.67 -3.40 -10.39
C PRO A 173 0.48 -2.41 -10.14
N VAL A 174 0.56 -1.30 -10.87
CA VAL A 174 1.66 -0.33 -10.74
C VAL A 174 1.66 0.42 -9.40
N ASN A 175 0.53 0.40 -8.71
CA ASN A 175 0.35 1.04 -7.40
C ASN A 175 0.91 0.17 -6.25
N TYR A 176 1.43 -1.01 -6.54
CA TYR A 176 2.00 -1.94 -5.56
C TYR A 176 3.47 -2.21 -5.89
N VAL A 177 4.38 -1.51 -5.20
CA VAL A 177 5.82 -1.70 -5.36
C VAL A 177 6.28 -2.73 -4.33
N LEU A 178 6.79 -3.88 -4.81
CA LEU A 178 7.17 -4.99 -3.93
C LEU A 178 8.61 -5.45 -4.14
N SER A 179 9.24 -5.87 -3.05
CA SER A 179 10.49 -6.63 -3.07
C SER A 179 10.47 -7.72 -2.01
N GLN A 180 11.30 -8.75 -2.21
CA GLN A 180 11.58 -9.75 -1.19
C GLN A 180 13.07 -9.81 -0.89
N PHE A 181 13.41 -10.11 0.36
CA PHE A 181 14.78 -10.30 0.81
C PHE A 181 14.81 -11.20 2.04
N ARG A 182 15.99 -11.64 2.47
CA ARG A 182 16.17 -12.31 3.76
C ARG A 182 17.30 -11.70 4.55
N TYR A 183 17.38 -12.10 5.80
CA TYR A 183 18.46 -11.72 6.70
C TYR A 183 19.41 -12.89 6.93
N ILE A 184 20.70 -12.60 6.89
CA ILE A 184 21.76 -13.53 7.27
C ILE A 184 22.45 -12.92 8.49
N PRO A 185 22.63 -13.66 9.59
CA PRO A 185 23.42 -13.22 10.73
C PRO A 185 24.83 -12.79 10.31
N THR A 186 25.21 -11.56 10.65
CA THR A 186 26.56 -11.02 10.44
C THR A 186 26.98 -10.18 11.64
N SER A 187 28.29 -9.97 11.83
CA SER A 187 28.79 -9.08 12.88
C SER A 187 28.43 -7.60 12.68
N THR A 188 27.93 -7.23 11.50
CA THR A 188 27.54 -5.86 11.18
C THR A 188 26.26 -5.49 11.92
N TYR A 189 26.33 -4.44 12.74
CA TYR A 189 25.15 -3.90 13.42
C TYR A 189 24.09 -3.46 12.40
N GLY A 190 22.86 -3.95 12.55
CA GLY A 190 21.79 -3.67 11.58
C GLY A 190 22.02 -4.32 10.20
N GLY A 191 22.70 -5.47 10.18
CA GLY A 191 23.23 -6.19 9.01
C GLY A 191 22.38 -6.20 7.72
N PRO A 192 23.02 -6.46 6.56
CA PRO A 192 22.44 -6.19 5.26
C PRO A 192 21.27 -7.12 4.91
N LYS A 193 20.38 -6.61 4.05
CA LYS A 193 19.42 -7.43 3.31
C LYS A 193 20.17 -8.29 2.30
N SER A 194 19.91 -9.59 2.30
CA SER A 194 20.48 -10.56 1.38
C SER A 194 19.41 -11.05 0.39
N ASP A 195 19.82 -11.47 -0.80
CA ASP A 195 18.95 -12.00 -1.86
C ASP A 195 17.76 -11.08 -2.17
N VAL A 196 18.05 -9.78 -2.35
CA VAL A 196 17.03 -8.77 -2.68
C VAL A 196 16.54 -8.99 -4.11
N GLU A 197 15.23 -9.18 -4.26
CA GLU A 197 14.56 -9.41 -5.53
C GLU A 197 13.34 -8.50 -5.65
N THR A 198 13.18 -7.83 -6.79
CA THR A 198 11.94 -7.10 -7.12
C THR A 198 10.84 -8.09 -7.46
N LEU A 199 9.63 -7.84 -6.95
CA LEU A 199 8.44 -8.62 -7.25
C LEU A 199 7.47 -7.80 -8.09
N THR A 200 7.01 -8.37 -9.19
CA THR A 200 6.07 -7.71 -10.11
C THR A 200 4.68 -8.33 -9.97
N PRO A 201 3.68 -7.58 -9.45
CA PRO A 201 2.30 -8.03 -9.45
C PRO A 201 1.79 -8.24 -10.87
N THR A 202 1.05 -9.32 -11.08
CA THR A 202 0.53 -9.70 -12.42
C THR A 202 -0.96 -9.42 -12.58
N ARG A 203 -1.68 -9.33 -11.47
CA ARG A 203 -3.13 -9.08 -11.42
C ARG A 203 -3.51 -8.60 -10.02
N VAL A 204 -4.51 -7.73 -9.93
CA VAL A 204 -5.10 -7.34 -8.65
C VAL A 204 -6.61 -7.53 -8.72
N ASP A 205 -7.15 -8.35 -7.83
CA ASP A 205 -8.59 -8.49 -7.66
C ASP A 205 -9.08 -7.57 -6.56
N VAL A 206 -10.17 -6.86 -6.80
CA VAL A 206 -10.77 -5.93 -5.82
C VAL A 206 -12.04 -6.56 -5.28
N SER A 207 -12.28 -6.50 -3.98
CA SER A 207 -13.52 -6.99 -3.37
C SER A 207 -14.72 -6.07 -3.63
N GLN A 208 -15.94 -6.61 -3.52
CA GLN A 208 -17.20 -5.88 -3.69
C GLN A 208 -17.31 -4.58 -2.88
N ASN A 209 -16.81 -4.56 -1.65
CA ASN A 209 -16.81 -3.37 -0.80
C ASN A 209 -15.58 -2.47 -0.98
N ARG A 210 -14.68 -2.82 -1.90
CA ARG A 210 -13.42 -2.14 -2.22
C ARG A 210 -12.47 -1.94 -1.04
N ARG A 211 -12.62 -2.74 0.02
CA ARG A 211 -11.75 -2.72 1.20
C ARG A 211 -10.72 -3.84 1.22
N LYS A 212 -10.85 -4.84 0.37
CA LYS A 212 -9.83 -5.88 0.19
C LYS A 212 -9.37 -5.91 -1.26
N VAL A 213 -8.08 -6.15 -1.43
CA VAL A 213 -7.47 -6.49 -2.71
C VAL A 213 -6.70 -7.79 -2.57
N PHE A 214 -6.70 -8.63 -3.61
CA PHE A 214 -5.79 -9.75 -3.74
C PHE A 214 -4.76 -9.39 -4.81
N VAL A 215 -3.52 -9.18 -4.39
CA VAL A 215 -2.40 -8.85 -5.25
C VAL A 215 -1.70 -10.15 -5.62
N LYS A 216 -1.84 -10.58 -6.88
CA LYS A 216 -1.21 -11.81 -7.39
C LYS A 216 0.25 -11.57 -7.71
N ILE A 217 1.12 -12.32 -7.04
CA ILE A 217 2.57 -12.18 -7.14
C ILE A 217 3.17 -13.56 -7.43
N PRO A 218 3.68 -13.79 -8.66
CA PRO A 218 4.42 -15.01 -8.94
C PRO A 218 5.74 -15.03 -8.18
N ASN A 219 6.26 -16.24 -7.91
CA ASN A 219 7.61 -16.46 -7.37
C ASN A 219 7.87 -15.96 -5.93
N LEU A 220 6.84 -15.92 -5.09
CA LEU A 220 7.03 -15.76 -3.64
C LEU A 220 7.88 -16.91 -3.09
N LYS A 221 8.84 -16.58 -2.23
CA LYS A 221 9.73 -17.57 -1.59
C LYS A 221 9.49 -17.57 -0.09
N GLU A 222 9.48 -18.77 0.50
CA GLU A 222 9.58 -18.93 1.95
C GLU A 222 10.91 -18.38 2.46
N ASP A 223 10.97 -18.10 3.76
CA ASP A 223 12.13 -17.49 4.43
C ASP A 223 12.49 -16.12 3.80
N ARG A 224 11.48 -15.28 3.63
CA ARG A 224 11.63 -13.91 3.12
C ARG A 224 10.87 -12.89 3.96
N VAL A 225 11.35 -11.67 3.92
CA VAL A 225 10.56 -10.47 4.22
C VAL A 225 10.09 -9.91 2.89
N ILE A 226 8.79 -9.70 2.77
CA ILE A 226 8.15 -9.04 1.63
C ILE A 226 7.90 -7.59 2.03
N ALA A 227 8.59 -6.65 1.40
CA ALA A 227 8.33 -5.23 1.57
C ALA A 227 7.33 -4.77 0.49
N LEU A 228 6.20 -4.25 0.92
CA LEU A 228 5.17 -3.64 0.09
C LEU A 228 5.16 -2.13 0.33
N ARG A 229 5.15 -1.34 -0.74
CA ARG A 229 4.85 0.08 -0.71
C ARG A 229 3.72 0.41 -1.68
N LEU A 230 2.67 1.05 -1.17
CA LEU A 230 1.60 1.62 -1.97
C LEU A 230 2.06 2.92 -2.62
N LYS A 231 1.78 3.08 -3.92
CA LYS A 231 2.08 4.27 -4.72
C LYS A 231 0.77 4.90 -5.20
N ASP A 232 0.68 6.24 -5.16
CA ASP A 232 -0.46 7.02 -5.67
C ASP A 232 -1.84 6.55 -5.16
N PHE A 233 -1.87 6.03 -3.93
CA PHE A 233 -3.06 5.48 -3.30
C PHE A 233 -3.89 6.58 -2.64
N MET A 234 -5.17 6.68 -3.00
CA MET A 234 -6.15 7.58 -2.38
C MET A 234 -7.46 6.82 -2.15
N ASN A 235 -8.21 7.15 -1.09
CA ASN A 235 -9.57 6.65 -0.88
C ASN A 235 -10.61 7.50 -1.66
N ASP A 236 -11.89 7.21 -1.46
CA ASP A 236 -13.01 7.97 -2.07
C ASP A 236 -13.10 9.45 -1.60
N ALA A 237 -12.44 9.81 -0.49
CA ALA A 237 -12.39 11.15 0.09
C ALA A 237 -11.09 11.91 -0.27
N PRO A 238 -10.50 11.61 -1.43
CA PRO A 238 -9.09 11.88 -1.81
C PRO A 238 -8.04 11.97 -0.69
N VAL A 239 -8.09 11.10 0.32
CA VAL A 239 -7.10 11.04 1.40
C VAL A 239 -6.12 9.89 1.15
N ALA A 240 -4.82 10.15 1.34
CA ALA A 240 -3.77 9.13 1.25
C ALA A 240 -3.75 8.23 2.49
N PRO A 241 -3.25 6.97 2.39
CA PRO A 241 -3.06 6.11 3.55
C PRO A 241 -2.15 6.77 4.58
N TRP A 242 -2.46 6.59 5.86
CA TRP A 242 -1.61 7.09 6.96
C TRP A 242 -0.18 6.52 6.91
N ALA A 243 -0.07 5.27 6.49
CA ALA A 243 1.18 4.62 6.17
C ALA A 243 1.01 3.87 4.84
N THR A 244 2.00 3.98 3.96
CA THR A 244 2.01 3.33 2.64
C THR A 244 2.82 2.05 2.63
N GLU A 245 3.57 1.76 3.69
CA GLU A 245 4.54 0.66 3.73
C GLU A 245 4.11 -0.45 4.69
N ALA A 246 4.39 -1.69 4.28
CA ALA A 246 4.23 -2.88 5.10
C ALA A 246 5.40 -3.83 4.86
N TRP A 247 5.86 -4.49 5.92
CA TRP A 247 6.87 -5.54 5.83
C TRP A 247 6.31 -6.84 6.39
N TYR A 248 6.06 -7.81 5.52
CA TYR A 248 5.52 -9.12 5.87
C TYR A 248 6.64 -10.15 5.98
N THR A 249 6.77 -10.83 7.12
CA THR A 249 7.67 -11.99 7.26
C THR A 249 6.97 -13.25 6.77
N LEU A 250 7.40 -13.76 5.62
CA LEU A 250 6.88 -14.96 4.95
C LEU A 250 7.80 -16.14 5.26
N ASN A 251 7.65 -16.74 6.44
CA ASN A 251 8.39 -17.94 6.81
C ASN A 251 7.90 -19.17 6.04
N LEU A 252 6.59 -19.28 5.87
CA LEU A 252 5.91 -20.39 5.21
C LEU A 252 4.86 -19.86 4.23
N LEU A 253 4.77 -20.50 3.07
CA LEU A 253 3.70 -20.28 2.12
C LEU A 253 2.43 -21.01 2.59
N PRO A 254 1.26 -20.35 2.56
CA PRO A 254 -0.01 -21.05 2.69
C PRO A 254 -0.23 -22.02 1.53
N THR A 255 -1.19 -22.92 1.67
CA THR A 255 -1.67 -23.78 0.55
C THR A 255 -2.81 -23.14 -0.24
N THR A 256 -3.44 -22.09 0.31
CA THR A 256 -4.57 -21.39 -0.30
C THR A 256 -4.10 -20.39 -1.35
N MET A 257 -4.68 -20.48 -2.54
CA MET A 257 -4.43 -19.59 -3.68
C MET A 257 -5.54 -18.56 -3.80
N GLY A 258 -5.25 -17.42 -4.43
CA GLY A 258 -6.26 -16.45 -4.85
C GLY A 258 -6.94 -15.67 -3.73
N ALA A 259 -7.95 -14.89 -4.13
CA ALA A 259 -8.81 -14.15 -3.21
C ALA A 259 -9.68 -15.09 -2.35
N ASP A 260 -9.98 -14.68 -1.12
CA ASP A 260 -11.01 -15.30 -0.25
C ASP A 260 -12.35 -14.57 -0.33
N PHE A 261 -12.51 -13.72 -1.34
CA PHE A 261 -13.69 -12.93 -1.62
C PHE A 261 -14.04 -13.06 -3.10
N VAL A 262 -15.30 -12.80 -3.44
CA VAL A 262 -15.73 -12.67 -4.83
C VAL A 262 -15.18 -11.34 -5.35
N PRO A 263 -14.29 -11.34 -6.37
CA PRO A 263 -13.84 -10.11 -6.99
C PRO A 263 -15.05 -9.33 -7.50
N MET A 264 -15.05 -8.01 -7.35
CA MET A 264 -15.95 -7.18 -8.12
C MET A 264 -15.55 -7.25 -9.58
N ASP A 265 -16.56 -7.33 -10.43
CA ASP A 265 -16.33 -7.04 -11.83
C ASP A 265 -15.73 -5.63 -11.92
N PRO A 266 -14.78 -5.40 -12.84
CA PRO A 266 -14.42 -4.05 -13.20
C PRO A 266 -15.71 -3.24 -13.35
N PRO A 267 -15.85 -2.08 -12.66
CA PRO A 267 -17.00 -1.22 -12.88
C PRO A 267 -17.11 -1.08 -14.38
N ALA A 268 -18.27 -1.42 -14.95
CA ALA A 268 -18.41 -1.58 -16.39
C ALA A 268 -17.65 -0.45 -17.08
N GLU A 269 -16.48 -0.80 -17.65
CA GLU A 269 -15.84 0.03 -18.65
C GLU A 269 -16.96 0.25 -19.65
N PRO A 270 -17.40 1.49 -19.90
CA PRO A 270 -18.57 1.72 -20.71
C PRO A 270 -18.41 0.95 -22.03
N ILE A 271 -19.14 -0.16 -22.18
CA ILE A 271 -19.06 -1.12 -23.30
C ILE A 271 -19.73 -0.52 -24.54
N SER A 272 -19.31 0.69 -24.91
CA SER A 272 -20.09 1.84 -25.38
C SER A 272 -20.57 2.71 -24.22
N PRO A 273 -20.18 3.99 -24.13
CA PRO A 273 -20.72 4.89 -23.13
C PRO A 273 -22.13 5.23 -23.58
N VAL A 274 -23.10 4.56 -22.98
CA VAL A 274 -24.29 5.31 -22.60
C VAL A 274 -23.79 6.27 -21.52
N PRO A 275 -23.80 7.59 -21.74
CA PRO A 275 -23.44 8.55 -20.72
C PRO A 275 -24.27 8.25 -19.46
N PRO A 276 -23.72 8.42 -18.24
CA PRO A 276 -24.54 8.35 -17.04
C PRO A 276 -25.82 9.17 -17.26
N PRO A 277 -27.01 8.71 -16.85
CA PRO A 277 -28.23 9.48 -17.03
C PRO A 277 -28.04 10.92 -16.50
N GLY A 278 -28.16 11.91 -17.39
CA GLY A 278 -27.93 13.33 -17.07
C GLY A 278 -26.51 13.86 -17.34
N ALA A 279 -25.57 13.04 -17.79
CA ALA A 279 -24.26 13.51 -18.24
C ALA A 279 -24.37 14.20 -19.61
N ALA A 280 -23.82 15.41 -19.71
CA ALA A 280 -23.72 16.12 -20.98
C ALA A 280 -22.64 15.48 -21.87
N VAL A 281 -23.00 15.17 -23.12
CA VAL A 281 -22.08 14.64 -24.14
C VAL A 281 -21.66 15.78 -25.06
N TYR A 282 -20.35 15.92 -25.26
CA TYR A 282 -19.77 16.90 -26.16
C TYR A 282 -19.00 16.17 -27.26
N GLU A 283 -19.64 16.01 -28.42
CA GLU A 283 -19.10 15.27 -29.54
C GLU A 283 -17.83 15.93 -30.12
N ALA A 284 -16.77 15.15 -30.32
CA ALA A 284 -15.46 15.65 -30.75
C ALA A 284 -15.50 16.21 -32.17
N GLU A 285 -16.36 15.68 -33.04
CA GLU A 285 -16.60 16.17 -34.39
C GLU A 285 -17.41 17.48 -34.45
N SER A 286 -18.01 17.89 -33.33
CA SER A 286 -18.68 19.19 -33.18
C SER A 286 -17.80 20.26 -32.50
N ALA A 287 -16.64 19.87 -31.96
CA ALA A 287 -15.71 20.76 -31.27
C ALA A 287 -14.90 21.67 -32.21
N THR A 288 -14.22 22.67 -31.66
CA THR A 288 -13.18 23.40 -32.39
C THR A 288 -11.95 22.52 -32.46
N ARG A 289 -11.41 22.29 -33.67
CA ARG A 289 -10.24 21.42 -33.88
C ARG A 289 -9.13 22.20 -34.59
N VAL A 290 -7.88 21.95 -34.17
CA VAL A 290 -6.68 22.39 -34.89
C VAL A 290 -5.82 21.17 -35.16
N GLY A 291 -5.87 20.65 -36.38
CA GLY A 291 -5.20 19.41 -36.79
C GLY A 291 -6.17 18.25 -37.02
N PRO A 292 -6.83 17.73 -35.97
CA PRO A 292 -7.69 16.55 -36.09
C PRO A 292 -8.82 16.74 -37.10
N VAL A 293 -9.07 15.72 -37.91
CA VAL A 293 -10.08 15.73 -38.97
C VAL A 293 -11.29 14.89 -38.54
N VAL A 294 -12.47 15.21 -39.06
CA VAL A 294 -13.65 14.37 -38.79
C VAL A 294 -13.63 13.13 -39.67
N ALA A 295 -13.76 11.97 -39.04
CA ALA A 295 -13.83 10.68 -39.72
C ALA A 295 -14.98 9.82 -39.16
N SER A 296 -15.34 8.78 -39.90
CA SER A 296 -16.40 7.82 -39.54
C SER A 296 -16.05 6.38 -39.93
N GLY A 297 -14.79 6.13 -40.30
CA GLY A 297 -14.34 4.82 -40.80
C GLY A 297 -14.17 3.75 -39.72
N ASN A 298 -14.02 4.12 -38.45
CA ASN A 298 -13.98 3.18 -37.33
C ASN A 298 -15.35 3.08 -36.67
N PRO A 299 -16.11 1.98 -36.84
CA PRO A 299 -17.46 1.87 -36.30
C PRO A 299 -17.49 1.95 -34.77
N GLY A 300 -18.62 2.37 -34.21
CA GLY A 300 -18.85 2.42 -32.77
C GLY A 300 -18.73 3.81 -32.14
N PHE A 301 -18.45 4.87 -32.90
CA PHE A 301 -18.52 6.26 -32.43
C PHE A 301 -19.96 6.67 -32.05
N THR A 302 -20.10 7.76 -31.28
CA THR A 302 -21.38 8.43 -31.00
C THR A 302 -21.55 9.62 -31.94
N GLY A 303 -22.76 10.13 -32.10
CA GLY A 303 -23.02 11.26 -32.99
C GLY A 303 -22.82 10.90 -34.46
N SER A 304 -22.08 11.74 -35.19
CA SER A 304 -21.91 11.67 -36.64
C SER A 304 -20.52 11.20 -37.08
N GLY A 305 -19.57 11.11 -36.16
CA GLY A 305 -18.22 10.68 -36.43
C GLY A 305 -17.32 10.78 -35.20
N PHE A 306 -16.03 10.99 -35.43
CA PHE A 306 -15.03 11.23 -34.41
C PHE A 306 -13.94 12.17 -34.94
N ALA A 307 -13.22 12.81 -34.02
CA ALA A 307 -12.03 13.59 -34.37
C ALA A 307 -10.80 12.66 -34.42
N ASP A 308 -10.29 12.45 -35.62
CA ASP A 308 -9.11 11.64 -35.89
C ASP A 308 -7.84 12.49 -35.81
N TYR A 309 -7.01 12.20 -34.80
CA TYR A 309 -5.71 12.85 -34.63
C TYR A 309 -4.71 12.32 -35.66
N GLY A 310 -3.98 13.23 -36.32
CA GLY A 310 -2.93 12.89 -37.27
C GLY A 310 -1.66 12.38 -36.57
N THR A 311 -0.49 12.81 -37.02
CA THR A 311 0.80 12.50 -36.36
C THR A 311 1.55 13.76 -35.93
N ALA A 312 0.94 14.94 -36.11
CA ALA A 312 1.57 16.21 -35.80
C ALA A 312 1.56 16.48 -34.28
N ILE A 313 2.61 17.14 -33.79
CA ILE A 313 2.66 17.63 -32.41
C ILE A 313 1.89 18.96 -32.35
N GLY A 314 1.11 19.15 -31.29
CA GLY A 314 0.36 20.39 -31.06
C GLY A 314 -1.06 20.38 -31.62
N GLU A 315 -1.56 19.22 -32.05
CA GLU A 315 -2.97 19.03 -32.41
C GLU A 315 -3.88 19.24 -31.20
N THR A 316 -5.00 19.94 -31.39
CA THR A 316 -5.94 20.26 -30.29
C THR A 316 -7.39 20.02 -30.67
N ILE A 317 -8.18 19.66 -29.66
CA ILE A 317 -9.64 19.70 -29.67
C ILE A 317 -10.08 20.55 -28.48
N THR A 318 -10.96 21.50 -28.73
CA THR A 318 -11.44 22.46 -27.74
C THR A 318 -12.96 22.46 -27.72
N TRP A 319 -13.53 22.22 -26.54
CA TRP A 319 -14.96 22.31 -26.27
C TRP A 319 -15.28 23.55 -25.45
N ASN A 320 -16.40 24.19 -25.76
CA ASN A 320 -17.00 25.21 -24.90
C ASN A 320 -18.09 24.55 -24.07
N ILE A 321 -17.83 24.36 -22.78
CA ILE A 321 -18.71 23.64 -21.84
C ILE A 321 -19.29 24.64 -20.85
N THR A 322 -20.60 24.56 -20.59
CA THR A 322 -21.27 25.33 -19.54
C THR A 322 -21.62 24.40 -18.38
N ALA A 323 -21.04 24.65 -17.21
CA ALA A 323 -21.38 23.93 -15.99
C ALA A 323 -22.64 24.54 -15.35
N GLU A 324 -23.72 23.76 -15.24
CA GLU A 324 -24.99 24.21 -14.65
C GLU A 324 -24.89 24.42 -13.13
N GLN A 325 -23.91 23.80 -12.48
CA GLN A 325 -23.69 23.88 -11.04
C GLN A 325 -22.20 24.14 -10.73
N ALA A 326 -21.95 24.99 -9.73
CA ALA A 326 -20.60 25.20 -9.22
C ALA A 326 -20.12 23.97 -8.43
N GLY A 327 -18.84 23.60 -8.58
CA GLY A 327 -18.24 22.47 -7.87
C GLY A 327 -17.30 21.65 -8.75
N PRO A 328 -16.75 20.54 -8.21
CA PRO A 328 -15.94 19.61 -8.98
C PRO A 328 -16.78 18.89 -10.05
N HIS A 329 -16.23 18.75 -11.25
CA HIS A 329 -16.83 18.03 -12.37
C HIS A 329 -15.91 16.93 -12.84
N TRP A 330 -16.47 15.79 -13.23
CA TRP A 330 -15.74 14.70 -13.85
C TRP A 330 -15.73 14.89 -15.37
N ILE A 331 -14.55 14.77 -15.98
CA ILE A 331 -14.37 14.77 -17.42
C ILE A 331 -13.85 13.40 -17.82
N SER A 332 -14.51 12.78 -18.79
CA SER A 332 -14.08 11.52 -19.38
C SER A 332 -13.92 11.70 -20.88
N PHE A 333 -12.86 11.13 -21.45
CA PHE A 333 -12.62 11.12 -22.88
C PHE A 333 -12.88 9.73 -23.40
N ARG A 334 -13.71 9.64 -24.43
CA ARG A 334 -13.88 8.40 -25.19
C ARG A 334 -12.96 8.44 -26.39
N TYR A 335 -12.18 7.39 -26.61
CA TYR A 335 -11.20 7.38 -27.69
C TYR A 335 -10.94 5.98 -28.24
N ALA A 336 -10.35 5.92 -29.41
CA ALA A 336 -9.69 4.72 -29.92
C ALA A 336 -8.27 5.10 -30.35
N ASN A 337 -7.28 4.30 -29.96
CA ASN A 337 -5.91 4.46 -30.42
C ASN A 337 -5.48 3.19 -31.14
N GLY A 338 -5.60 3.22 -32.47
CA GLY A 338 -5.23 2.13 -33.37
C GLY A 338 -3.72 1.96 -33.57
N THR A 339 -2.88 2.79 -32.94
CA THR A 339 -1.43 2.66 -33.02
C THR A 339 -0.90 1.67 -31.98
N THR A 340 0.38 1.29 -32.11
CA THR A 340 1.06 0.40 -31.17
C THR A 340 1.68 1.12 -29.97
N THR A 341 1.53 2.45 -29.87
CA THR A 341 2.16 3.27 -28.83
C THR A 341 1.15 4.17 -28.13
N ASN A 342 1.42 4.50 -26.87
CA ASN A 342 0.64 5.50 -26.13
C ASN A 342 0.75 6.87 -26.81
N ARG A 343 -0.37 7.61 -26.87
CA ARG A 343 -0.45 8.94 -27.49
C ARG A 343 -0.93 9.99 -26.48
N PRO A 344 -0.08 10.42 -25.53
CA PRO A 344 -0.54 11.29 -24.45
C PRO A 344 -0.95 12.68 -24.95
N LEU A 345 -1.97 13.26 -24.32
CA LEU A 345 -2.40 14.64 -24.55
C LEU A 345 -2.36 15.45 -23.25
N SER A 346 -2.07 16.74 -23.36
CA SER A 346 -2.20 17.69 -22.24
C SER A 346 -3.64 18.20 -22.16
N LEU A 347 -4.21 18.24 -20.96
CA LEU A 347 -5.52 18.82 -20.68
C LEU A 347 -5.37 20.22 -20.09
N THR A 348 -5.98 21.18 -20.76
CA THR A 348 -6.15 22.54 -20.26
C THR A 348 -7.62 22.84 -19.98
N VAL A 349 -7.88 23.56 -18.89
CA VAL A 349 -9.21 24.10 -18.55
C VAL A 349 -9.07 25.60 -18.39
N ASN A 350 -9.82 26.37 -19.17
CA ASN A 350 -9.76 27.84 -19.20
C ASN A 350 -8.32 28.38 -19.35
N GLY A 351 -7.53 27.75 -20.25
CA GLY A 351 -6.13 28.12 -20.52
C GLY A 351 -5.11 27.63 -19.49
N THR A 352 -5.54 26.99 -18.40
CA THR A 352 -4.63 26.45 -17.37
C THR A 352 -4.41 24.95 -17.59
N VAL A 353 -3.16 24.48 -17.59
CA VAL A 353 -2.85 23.04 -17.65
C VAL A 353 -3.26 22.38 -16.33
N VAL A 354 -4.25 21.49 -16.39
CA VAL A 354 -4.73 20.71 -15.23
C VAL A 354 -4.14 19.30 -15.20
N ASN A 355 -3.76 18.75 -16.36
CA ASN A 355 -3.00 17.52 -16.45
C ASN A 355 -2.05 17.62 -17.67
N PRO A 356 -0.72 17.62 -17.47
CA PRO A 356 0.23 17.79 -18.58
C PRO A 356 0.37 16.56 -19.48
N SER A 357 -0.13 15.39 -19.07
CA SER A 357 0.05 14.13 -19.80
C SER A 357 -1.00 13.08 -19.42
N ILE A 358 -2.18 13.17 -20.03
CA ILE A 358 -3.20 12.12 -19.98
C ILE A 358 -2.81 11.02 -20.96
N PRO A 359 -2.63 9.76 -20.52
CA PRO A 359 -2.31 8.67 -21.42
C PRO A 359 -3.53 8.26 -22.25
N PHE A 360 -3.34 8.11 -23.56
CA PHE A 360 -4.28 7.47 -24.48
C PHE A 360 -3.60 6.21 -25.01
N GLY A 361 -3.72 5.13 -24.23
CA GLY A 361 -3.07 3.84 -24.49
C GLY A 361 -3.62 3.16 -25.74
N THR A 362 -2.94 2.14 -26.25
CA THR A 362 -3.44 1.39 -27.42
C THR A 362 -4.75 0.66 -27.10
N SER A 363 -5.73 0.78 -27.99
CA SER A 363 -7.03 0.08 -27.90
C SER A 363 -7.43 -0.58 -29.23
N GLY A 364 -6.60 -0.46 -30.26
CA GLY A 364 -6.93 -0.95 -31.61
C GLY A 364 -8.12 -0.19 -32.19
N THR A 365 -9.12 -0.93 -32.65
CA THR A 365 -10.39 -0.36 -33.14
C THR A 365 -11.44 -0.20 -32.03
N VAL A 366 -11.16 -0.67 -30.82
CA VAL A 366 -12.10 -0.64 -29.69
C VAL A 366 -12.09 0.75 -29.07
N TRP A 367 -13.29 1.31 -28.93
CA TRP A 367 -13.50 2.56 -28.21
C TRP A 367 -13.47 2.30 -26.70
N THR A 368 -12.64 3.03 -25.98
CA THR A 368 -12.47 2.99 -24.53
C THR A 368 -12.85 4.32 -23.89
#